data_AF-A0AAQ4CNY2-F1
#
_entry.id   AF-A0AAQ4CNY2-F1
#
_cell.length_a   1.000
_cell.length_b   1.000
_cell.length_c   1.000
_cell.angle_alpha   90.00
_cell.angle_beta   90.00
_cell.angle_gamma   90.00
#
_symmetry.space_group_name_H-M   'P 1'
#
loop_
_entity.id
_entity.type
_entity.pdbx_description
1 polymer ?
#
loop_
_entity_poly.entity_id
_entity_poly.type
_entity_poly.pdbx_seq_one_letter_code
_entity_poly.pdbx_strand_id
1 'polypeptide(L)' 'MLFSCMNNSYSLITWILILAPLTVFLIITVWVISILDISPQWKPTIPIVVGFATLFLLIGVFIRTKFGKFAL' A
#
# COMPACT_ATOMS: atom_id res chain seq x y z
N MET A 1 -9.52 21.01 26.85
CA MET A 1 -8.95 19.65 26.86
C MET A 1 -9.64 18.67 25.90
N LEU A 2 -10.85 18.96 25.38
CA LEU A 2 -11.57 18.05 24.46
C LEU A 2 -11.13 18.10 22.98
N PHE A 3 -10.44 19.15 22.54
CA PHE A 3 -10.02 19.29 21.13
C PHE A 3 -8.80 18.45 20.74
N SER A 4 -8.02 17.95 21.71
CA SER A 4 -6.80 17.19 21.41
C SER A 4 -7.09 15.73 21.00
N CYS A 5 -8.24 15.17 21.38
CA CYS A 5 -8.61 13.79 21.05
C CYS A 5 -9.22 13.62 19.66
N MET A 6 -9.85 14.66 19.10
CA MET A 6 -10.49 14.56 17.78
C MET A 6 -9.45 14.45 16.66
N ASN A 7 -8.32 15.14 16.79
CA ASN A 7 -7.29 15.20 15.74
C ASN A 7 -6.56 13.85 15.52
N ASN A 8 -6.40 13.04 16.58
CA ASN A 8 -5.76 11.72 16.48
C ASN A 8 -6.63 10.66 15.78
N SER A 9 -7.95 10.73 15.95
CA SER A 9 -8.87 9.77 15.32
C SER A 9 -8.95 9.95 13.80
N TYR A 10 -8.95 11.19 13.30
CA TYR A 10 -8.89 11.47 11.85
C TYR A 10 -7.56 11.02 11.24
N SER A 11 -6.44 11.17 11.97
CA SER A 11 -5.14 10.66 11.56
C SER A 11 -5.14 9.13 11.43
N LEU A 12 -5.67 8.40 12.42
CA LEU A 12 -5.76 6.93 12.40
C LEU A 12 -6.69 6.40 11.30
N ILE A 13 -7.87 6.98 11.13
CA ILE A 13 -8.85 6.55 10.11
C ILE A 13 -8.28 6.74 8.70
N THR A 14 -7.62 7.87 8.44
CA THR A 14 -6.98 8.09 7.14
C THR A 14 -5.74 7.21 6.93
N TRP A 15 -5.04 6.82 7.99
CA TRP A 15 -3.98 5.81 7.91
C TRP A 15 -4.55 4.44 7.53
N ILE A 16 -5.64 4.01 8.15
CA ILE A 16 -6.31 2.74 7.84
C ILE A 16 -6.85 2.77 6.40
N LEU A 17 -7.42 3.89 5.95
CA LEU A 17 -7.97 4.02 4.59
C LEU A 17 -6.91 3.88 3.49
N ILE A 18 -5.64 4.18 3.79
CA ILE A 18 -4.52 4.06 2.84
C ILE A 18 -3.76 2.73 3.04
N LEU A 19 -3.51 2.33 4.29
CA LEU A 19 -2.83 1.07 4.62
C LEU A 19 -3.66 -0.15 4.24
N ALA A 20 -4.98 -0.12 4.41
CA ALA A 20 -5.84 -1.25 4.08
C ALA A 20 -5.76 -1.66 2.60
N PRO A 21 -6.03 -0.79 1.61
CA PRO A 21 -5.90 -1.15 0.21
C PRO A 21 -4.47 -1.50 -0.17
N LEU A 22 -3.47 -0.84 0.44
CA LEU A 22 -2.06 -1.15 0.17
C LEU A 22 -1.66 -2.55 0.67
N THR A 23 -2.14 -2.92 1.85
CA THR A 23 -1.89 -4.25 2.43
C THR A 23 -2.58 -5.34 1.60
N VAL A 24 -3.83 -5.12 1.21
CA VAL A 24 -4.57 -6.03 0.32
C VAL A 24 -3.84 -6.21 -1.00
N PHE A 25 -3.37 -5.12 -1.59
CA PHE A 25 -2.58 -5.18 -2.83
C PHE A 25 -1.28 -5.98 -2.67
N LEU A 26 -0.55 -5.84 -1.56
CA LEU A 26 0.64 -6.65 -1.30
C LEU A 26 0.31 -8.14 -1.13
N ILE A 27 -0.77 -8.47 -0.42
CA ILE A 27 -1.23 -9.86 -0.26
C ILE A 27 -1.55 -10.48 -1.62
N ILE A 28 -2.31 -9.77 -2.46
CA ILE A 28 -2.64 -10.21 -3.81
C ILE A 28 -1.37 -10.37 -4.65
N THR A 29 -0.41 -9.46 -4.53
CA THR A 29 0.88 -9.54 -5.25
C THR A 29 1.63 -10.82 -4.88
N VAL A 30 1.76 -11.14 -3.59
CA VAL A 30 2.43 -12.37 -3.14
C VAL A 30 1.70 -13.61 -3.68
N TRP A 31 0.37 -13.59 -3.65
CA TRP A 31 -0.43 -14.68 -4.21
C TRP A 31 -0.21 -14.86 -5.72
N VAL A 32 -0.18 -13.75 -6.49
CA VAL A 32 0.10 -13.78 -7.92
C VAL A 32 1.51 -14.33 -8.20
N ILE A 33 2.52 -13.90 -7.44
CA ILE A 33 3.89 -14.42 -7.58
C ILE A 33 3.92 -15.95 -7.43
N SER A 34 3.21 -16.49 -6.44
CA SER A 34 3.11 -17.95 -6.25
C SER A 34 2.51 -18.67 -7.46
N ILE A 35 1.51 -18.07 -8.13
CA ILE A 35 0.91 -18.63 -9.36
C ILE A 35 1.90 -18.58 -10.53
N LEU A 36 2.61 -17.46 -10.68
CA LEU A 36 3.60 -17.26 -11.74
C LEU A 36 4.79 -18.20 -11.57
N ASP A 37 5.19 -18.51 -10.34
CA ASP A 37 6.32 -19.39 -10.07
C ASP A 37 6.05 -20.86 -10.43
N ILE A 38 4.80 -21.30 -10.32
CA ILE A 38 4.37 -22.66 -10.72
C ILE A 38 4.29 -22.77 -12.26
N SER A 39 4.16 -21.66 -12.98
CA SER A 39 3.98 -21.63 -14.44
C SER A 39 5.28 -21.23 -15.16
N PRO A 40 6.03 -22.16 -15.78
CA PRO A 40 7.35 -21.88 -16.36
C PRO A 40 7.34 -20.74 -17.39
N GLN A 41 6.27 -20.63 -18.18
CA GLN A 41 6.14 -19.57 -19.20
C GLN A 41 6.01 -18.15 -18.61
N TRP A 42 5.59 -18.03 -17.34
CA TRP A 42 5.30 -16.75 -16.69
C TRP A 42 6.34 -16.34 -15.64
N LYS A 43 7.30 -17.20 -15.28
CA LYS A 43 8.41 -16.87 -14.37
C LYS A 43 9.16 -15.57 -14.73
N PRO A 44 9.43 -15.25 -16.01
CA PRO A 44 10.10 -14.00 -16.37
C PRO A 44 9.34 -12.73 -15.95
N THR A 45 8.03 -12.83 -15.71
CA THR A 45 7.15 -11.72 -15.33
C THR A 45 7.22 -11.40 -13.83
N ILE A 46 7.70 -12.33 -12.99
CA ILE A 46 7.84 -12.13 -11.54
C ILE A 46 8.58 -10.83 -11.17
N PRO A 47 9.78 -10.52 -11.71
CA PRO A 47 10.47 -9.27 -11.40
C PRO A 47 9.67 -8.02 -11.77
N ILE A 48 8.85 -8.08 -12.83
CA ILE A 48 7.97 -6.98 -13.24
C ILE A 48 6.89 -6.75 -12.18
N VAL A 49 6.25 -7.82 -11.72
CA VAL A 49 5.21 -7.76 -10.67
C VAL A 49 5.79 -7.22 -9.35
N VAL A 50 6.99 -7.66 -8.96
CA VAL A 50 7.71 -7.12 -7.79
C VAL A 50 8.03 -5.63 -7.97
N GLY A 51 8.43 -5.22 -9.17
CA GLY A 51 8.68 -3.81 -9.50
C GLY A 51 7.43 -2.94 -9.34
N PHE A 52 6.29 -3.39 -9.88
CA PHE A 52 5.00 -2.72 -9.70
C PHE A 52 4.61 -2.63 -8.23
N ALA A 53 4.76 -3.72 -7.47
CA ALA A 53 4.42 -3.75 -6.07
C ALA A 53 5.21 -2.72 -5.26
N THR A 54 6.51 -2.63 -5.53
CA THR A 54 7.42 -1.67 -4.91
C THR A 54 7.05 -0.22 -5.28
N LEU A 55 6.75 0.04 -6.55
CA LEU A 55 6.33 1.37 -7.01
C LEU A 55 5.03 1.83 -6.34
N PHE A 56 4.02 0.96 -6.29
CA PHE A 56 2.74 1.27 -5.64
C PHE A 56 2.91 1.52 -4.14
N LEU A 57 3.79 0.78 -3.47
CA LEU A 57 4.13 1.01 -2.07
C LEU A 57 4.78 2.38 -1.87
N LEU A 58 5.79 2.70 -2.67
CA LEU A 58 6.46 4.00 -2.62
C LEU A 58 5.50 5.16 -2.92
N ILE A 59 4.67 5.03 -3.95
CA ILE A 59 3.69 6.05 -4.31
C ILE A 59 2.64 6.20 -3.20
N GLY A 60 2.12 5.11 -2.65
CA GLY A 60 1.14 5.16 -1.55
C GLY A 60 1.69 5.87 -0.31
N VAL A 61 2.93 5.54 0.08
CA VAL A 61 3.62 6.20 1.21
C VAL A 61 3.97 7.65 0.86
N PHE A 62 4.37 7.95 -0.37
CA PHE A 62 4.69 9.31 -0.83
C PHE A 62 3.45 10.21 -0.85
N ILE A 63 2.33 9.72 -1.37
CA ILE A 63 1.05 10.44 -1.35
C ILE A 63 0.65 10.73 0.10
N ARG A 64 0.77 9.77 1.02
CA ARG A 64 0.49 10.01 2.44
C ARG A 64 1.43 11.05 3.06
N THR A 65 2.74 10.97 2.83
CA THR A 65 3.70 11.90 3.42
C THR A 65 3.56 13.32 2.88
N LYS A 66 3.20 13.48 1.60
CA LYS A 66 2.99 14.78 0.95
C LYS A 66 1.61 15.35 1.23
N PHE A 67 0.53 14.57 1.06
CA PHE A 67 -0.87 15.01 1.21
C PHE A 67 -1.44 14.83 2.61
N GLY A 68 -0.89 13.93 3.43
CA GLY A 68 -1.30 13.77 4.84
C GLY A 68 -0.92 14.97 5.72
N LYS A 69 0.00 15.83 5.25
CA LYS A 69 0.30 17.13 5.88
C LYS A 69 -0.67 18.25 5.47
N PHE A 70 -1.43 18.09 4.38
CA PHE A 70 -2.43 19.07 3.93
C PHE A 70 -3.82 18.85 4.56
N ALA A 71 -4.00 17.77 5.31
CA ALA A 71 -5.25 17.47 6.02
C ALA A 71 -5.23 17.95 7.49
N LEU A 72 -4.26 18.79 7.87
CA LEU A 72 -4.19 19.50 9.16
C LEU A 72 -4.60 20.96 8.97
#